data_AF-B7ZI50-F1
#
_entry.id   AF-B7ZI50-F1
#
_cell.length_a   1.000
_cell.length_b   1.000
_cell.length_c   1.000
_cell.angle_alpha   90.00
_cell.angle_beta   90.00
_cell.angle_gamma   90.00
#
_symmetry.space_group_name_H-M   'P 1'
#
loop_
_entity.id
_entity.type
_entity.pdbx_description
1 polymer ?
#
loop_
_entity_poly.entity_id
_entity_poly.type
_entity_poly.pdbx_seq_one_letter_code
_entity_poly.pdbx_strand_id
1 'polypeptide(L)'
;MKSEKMLLFPFQKSIFFCLYIFFLNILSVSKKQNMGNPEEIVDSVGIVQKIFLEEKIEMKRNLFKNMIKEAVHLGNKKNEWNPKMASYILTEYKMTERKNLPVHLGNKKNKWSLDRASYSLYRRKNRHIINLVQTAHFLSETCNLLFKAARKRKEILIVGTRRYIADLVASAAKKAQCHYVNYKWQGGLLTNWSTTKERLKRFRNLKQKYDSGLFHRRRTKKEIALIEKQLELLYQYLKGILYMKKLPDIVIIVDQQKESTAVRECRALRIPTISLVDTNCDPDLVDIPIPANDDAPGSVRLILNRLMSAVSAGYKTTQQQNS
;
A
#
# COMPACT_ATOMS: atom_id res chain seq x y z
N MET A 1 -31.77 1.32 -7.45
CA MET A 1 -31.44 2.21 -6.31
C MET A 1 -30.52 1.45 -5.35
N LYS A 2 -29.47 2.15 -4.88
CA LYS A 2 -28.28 1.72 -4.14
C LYS A 2 -28.44 0.53 -3.16
N SER A 3 -27.58 -0.48 -3.31
CA SER A 3 -26.99 -1.17 -2.15
C SER A 3 -25.48 -1.38 -2.37
N GLU A 4 -24.70 -0.53 -1.70
CA GLU A 4 -23.24 -0.63 -1.64
C GLU A 4 -22.85 -1.87 -0.82
N LYS A 5 -22.58 -2.99 -1.48
CA LYS A 5 -21.83 -4.10 -0.88
C LYS A 5 -20.35 -3.74 -0.86
N MET A 6 -19.92 -3.17 0.27
CA MET A 6 -18.52 -2.83 0.57
C MET A 6 -17.69 -4.11 0.77
N LEU A 7 -16.95 -4.48 -0.28
CA LEU A 7 -16.03 -5.61 -0.31
C LEU A 7 -14.80 -5.34 0.58
N LEU A 8 -14.66 -6.15 1.62
CA LEU A 8 -13.49 -6.25 2.48
C LEU A 8 -13.24 -7.76 2.68
N PHE A 9 -12.08 -8.25 2.25
CA PHE A 9 -11.39 -9.55 2.52
C PHE A 9 -12.20 -10.87 2.56
N PRO A 10 -11.87 -11.90 1.74
CA PRO A 10 -12.78 -13.01 1.48
C PRO A 10 -12.79 -14.19 2.47
N PHE A 11 -11.81 -14.40 3.36
CA PHE A 11 -11.71 -15.71 4.04
C PHE A 11 -12.22 -15.79 5.50
N GLN A 12 -12.23 -14.70 6.28
CA GLN A 12 -12.81 -14.71 7.65
C GLN A 12 -14.21 -14.08 7.75
N LYS A 13 -14.62 -13.31 6.73
CA LYS A 13 -15.95 -12.68 6.69
C LYS A 13 -17.06 -13.62 6.22
N SER A 14 -16.75 -14.77 5.63
CA SER A 14 -17.80 -15.69 5.15
C SER A 14 -18.64 -16.22 6.31
N ILE A 15 -18.03 -16.54 7.45
CA ILE A 15 -18.76 -17.05 8.61
C ILE A 15 -19.59 -15.94 9.27
N PHE A 16 -19.00 -14.76 9.50
CA PHE A 16 -19.69 -13.66 10.19
C PHE A 16 -20.75 -12.94 9.34
N PHE A 17 -20.55 -12.83 8.03
CA PHE A 17 -21.58 -12.30 7.13
C PHE A 17 -22.72 -13.31 6.96
N CYS A 18 -22.42 -14.61 6.87
CA CYS A 18 -23.44 -15.64 6.92
C CYS A 18 -24.18 -15.63 8.26
N LEU A 19 -23.50 -15.47 9.40
CA LEU A 19 -24.13 -15.35 10.72
C LEU A 19 -25.00 -14.09 10.81
N TYR A 20 -24.56 -12.94 10.30
CA TYR A 20 -25.35 -11.70 10.29
C TYR A 20 -26.58 -11.80 9.38
N ILE A 21 -26.43 -12.36 8.17
CA ILE A 21 -27.55 -12.62 7.25
C ILE A 21 -28.50 -13.69 7.83
N PHE A 22 -27.96 -14.72 8.47
CA PHE A 22 -28.72 -15.75 9.17
C PHE A 22 -29.50 -15.16 10.35
N PHE A 23 -28.89 -14.26 11.13
CA PHE A 23 -29.53 -13.54 12.22
C PHE A 23 -30.62 -12.58 11.73
N LEU A 24 -30.38 -11.85 10.62
CA LEU A 24 -31.39 -11.02 9.97
C LEU A 24 -32.54 -11.86 9.39
N ASN A 25 -32.25 -13.05 8.85
CA ASN A 25 -33.26 -14.00 8.40
C ASN A 25 -34.07 -14.58 9.57
N ILE A 26 -33.42 -14.94 10.68
CA ILE A 26 -34.09 -15.38 11.93
C ILE A 26 -35.01 -14.28 12.44
N LEU A 27 -34.54 -13.03 12.50
CA LEU A 27 -35.33 -11.87 12.91
C LEU A 27 -36.51 -11.60 11.95
N SER A 28 -36.31 -11.77 10.64
CA SER A 28 -37.38 -11.65 9.65
C SER A 28 -38.40 -12.78 9.75
N VAL A 29 -37.99 -13.99 10.14
CA VAL A 29 -38.87 -15.14 10.37
C VAL A 29 -39.65 -14.99 11.68
N SER A 30 -39.00 -14.55 12.77
CA SER A 30 -39.65 -14.26 14.06
C SER A 30 -40.71 -13.16 13.96
N LYS A 31 -40.43 -12.08 13.21
CA LYS A 31 -41.42 -11.02 12.92
C LYS A 31 -42.61 -11.51 12.08
N LYS A 32 -42.39 -12.45 11.15
CA LYS A 32 -43.46 -13.02 10.32
C LYS A 32 -44.35 -14.02 11.08
N GLN A 33 -43.84 -14.64 12.14
CA GLN A 33 -44.56 -15.65 12.92
C GLN A 33 -45.15 -15.12 14.24
N ASN A 34 -45.08 -13.81 14.53
CA ASN A 34 -45.51 -13.23 15.82
C ASN A 34 -44.91 -13.96 17.04
N MET A 35 -43.73 -14.56 16.88
CA MET A 35 -43.05 -15.29 17.94
C MET A 35 -41.87 -14.45 18.45
N GLY A 36 -42.05 -13.86 19.62
CA GLY A 36 -41.01 -13.17 20.39
C GLY A 36 -41.40 -11.77 20.88
N ASN A 37 -41.06 -11.46 22.12
CA ASN A 37 -41.28 -10.15 22.73
C ASN A 37 -40.42 -9.09 21.99
N PRO A 38 -40.95 -7.94 21.56
CA PRO A 38 -40.21 -6.95 20.77
C PRO A 38 -38.92 -6.45 21.43
N GLU A 39 -38.89 -6.40 22.76
CA GLU A 39 -37.73 -5.97 23.56
C GLU A 39 -36.54 -6.94 23.45
N GLU A 40 -36.78 -8.26 23.53
CA GLU A 40 -35.73 -9.28 23.42
C GLU A 40 -35.05 -9.26 22.03
N ILE A 41 -35.81 -8.94 20.99
CA ILE A 41 -35.32 -8.76 19.62
C ILE A 41 -34.42 -7.53 19.50
N VAL A 42 -34.79 -6.41 20.13
CA VAL A 42 -34.01 -5.17 20.13
C VAL A 42 -32.70 -5.36 20.89
N ASP A 43 -32.74 -6.04 22.03
CA ASP A 43 -31.55 -6.37 22.83
C ASP A 43 -30.59 -7.29 22.07
N SER A 44 -31.11 -8.29 21.36
CA SER A 44 -30.33 -9.18 20.51
C SER A 44 -29.60 -8.44 19.38
N VAL A 45 -30.25 -7.48 18.72
CA VAL A 45 -29.63 -6.63 17.70
C VAL A 45 -28.57 -5.70 18.30
N GLY A 46 -28.83 -5.14 19.48
CA GLY A 46 -27.88 -4.32 20.23
C GLY A 46 -26.59 -5.09 20.59
N ILE A 47 -26.75 -6.34 21.04
CA ILE A 47 -25.62 -7.23 21.35
C ILE A 47 -24.78 -7.52 20.10
N VAL A 48 -25.41 -7.87 18.98
CA VAL A 48 -24.69 -8.14 17.72
C VAL A 48 -23.94 -6.89 17.21
N GLN A 49 -24.56 -5.71 17.29
CA GLN A 49 -23.89 -4.45 16.94
C GLN A 49 -22.70 -4.15 17.85
N LYS A 50 -22.83 -4.40 19.15
CA LYS A 50 -21.77 -4.22 20.14
C LYS A 50 -20.59 -5.16 19.88
N ILE A 51 -20.85 -6.46 19.66
CA ILE A 51 -19.82 -7.46 19.31
C ILE A 51 -19.07 -7.04 18.04
N PHE A 52 -19.79 -6.63 17.00
CA PHE A 52 -19.16 -6.17 15.75
C PHE A 52 -18.32 -4.90 15.93
N LEU A 53 -18.75 -3.99 16.81
CA LEU A 53 -17.99 -2.78 17.14
C LEU A 53 -16.72 -3.13 17.93
N GLU A 54 -16.81 -4.03 18.90
CA GLU A 54 -15.69 -4.53 19.70
C GLU A 54 -14.65 -5.23 18.82
N GLU A 55 -15.07 -6.11 17.90
CA GLU A 55 -14.17 -6.74 16.93
C GLU A 55 -13.48 -5.70 16.02
N LYS A 56 -14.21 -4.69 15.55
CA LYS A 56 -13.62 -3.59 14.77
C LYS A 56 -12.59 -2.80 15.57
N ILE A 57 -12.85 -2.55 16.85
CA ILE A 57 -11.91 -1.88 17.75
C ILE A 57 -10.66 -2.74 17.92
N GLU A 58 -10.82 -4.05 18.12
CA GLU A 58 -9.71 -4.97 18.32
C GLU A 58 -8.85 -5.12 17.05
N MET A 59 -9.46 -5.23 15.87
CA MET A 59 -8.75 -5.20 14.59
C MET A 59 -7.94 -3.92 14.41
N LYS A 60 -8.51 -2.76 14.76
CA LYS A 60 -7.78 -1.48 14.71
C LYS A 60 -6.61 -1.49 15.70
N ARG A 61 -6.80 -1.94 16.94
CA ARG A 61 -5.73 -2.06 17.93
C ARG A 61 -4.59 -2.94 17.43
N ASN A 62 -4.90 -4.09 16.84
CA ASN A 62 -3.91 -4.99 16.27
C ASN A 62 -3.15 -4.36 15.10
N LEU A 63 -3.82 -3.58 14.25
CA LEU A 63 -3.15 -2.81 13.21
C LEU A 63 -2.14 -1.81 13.79
N PHE A 64 -2.54 -1.02 14.78
CA PHE A 64 -1.64 -0.05 15.42
C PHE A 64 -0.48 -0.72 16.15
N LYS A 65 -0.72 -1.83 16.87
CA LYS A 65 0.34 -2.63 17.50
C LYS A 65 1.36 -3.09 16.47
N ASN A 66 0.91 -3.60 15.32
CA ASN A 66 1.78 -4.03 14.24
C ASN A 66 2.54 -2.85 13.61
N MET A 67 1.90 -1.70 13.40
CA MET A 67 2.56 -0.50 12.89
C MET A 67 3.69 -0.02 13.82
N ILE A 68 3.47 -0.05 15.13
CA ILE A 68 4.48 0.32 16.13
C ILE A 68 5.62 -0.69 16.13
N LYS A 69 5.29 -1.99 16.13
CA LYS A 69 6.28 -3.08 16.10
C LYS A 69 7.19 -3.00 14.87
N GLU A 70 6.62 -2.71 13.71
CA GLU A 70 7.36 -2.59 12.44
C GLU A 70 7.97 -1.18 12.22
N ALA A 71 7.95 -0.32 13.24
CA ALA A 71 8.56 1.01 13.24
C ALA A 71 7.99 2.01 12.19
N VAL A 72 6.71 1.86 11.81
CA VAL A 72 6.05 2.74 10.83
C VAL A 72 6.04 4.21 11.27
N HIS A 73 5.98 4.45 12.59
CA HIS A 73 5.92 5.79 13.19
C HIS A 73 7.27 6.50 13.26
N LEU A 74 8.39 5.81 13.00
CA LEU A 74 9.73 6.38 13.22
C LEU A 74 10.19 7.18 12.01
N GLY A 75 10.00 8.48 12.03
CA GLY A 75 10.51 9.35 10.97
C GLY A 75 12.03 9.52 10.99
N ASN A 76 12.48 10.36 10.07
CA ASN A 76 13.86 10.85 9.99
C ASN A 76 14.23 11.78 11.16
N LYS A 77 15.51 12.16 11.20
CA LYS A 77 16.06 13.06 12.21
C LYS A 77 15.46 14.47 12.08
N LYS A 78 15.43 15.22 13.20
CA LYS A 78 14.84 16.57 13.23
C LYS A 78 15.54 17.63 12.37
N ASN A 79 16.78 17.40 11.96
CA ASN A 79 17.55 18.30 11.09
C ASN A 79 17.28 18.07 9.59
N GLU A 80 16.67 16.94 9.24
CA GLU A 80 16.48 16.49 7.85
C GLU A 80 15.01 16.52 7.42
N TRP A 81 14.13 17.13 8.23
CA TRP A 81 12.69 17.13 7.98
C TRP A 81 12.26 18.22 6.99
N ASN A 82 11.19 17.93 6.25
CA ASN A 82 10.53 18.86 5.35
C ASN A 82 9.39 19.57 6.11
N PRO A 83 9.35 20.92 6.15
CA PRO A 83 8.29 21.69 6.80
C PRO A 83 6.86 21.31 6.39
N LYS A 84 6.67 20.88 5.14
CA LYS A 84 5.35 20.45 4.63
C LYS A 84 4.84 19.16 5.29
N MET A 85 5.72 18.39 5.92
CA MET A 85 5.34 17.21 6.68
C MET A 85 4.77 17.53 8.08
N ALA A 86 4.71 18.81 8.47
CA ALA A 86 4.26 19.22 9.81
C ALA A 86 2.90 18.66 10.21
N SER A 87 1.92 18.62 9.30
CA SER A 87 0.57 18.10 9.56
C SER A 87 0.53 16.58 9.81
N TYR A 88 1.56 15.87 9.35
CA TYR A 88 1.71 14.42 9.45
C TYR A 88 2.57 13.97 10.63
N ILE A 89 3.24 14.89 11.29
CA ILE A 89 4.09 14.63 12.46
C ILE A 89 3.29 14.90 13.73
N LEU A 90 3.42 14.01 14.72
CA LEU A 90 2.97 14.28 16.07
C LEU A 90 3.89 15.34 16.69
N THR A 91 3.45 16.60 16.68
CA THR A 91 4.12 17.68 17.40
C THR A 91 4.05 17.44 18.91
N GLU A 92 5.08 17.88 19.64
CA GLU A 92 5.11 17.86 21.10
C GLU A 92 3.79 18.44 21.64
N TYR A 93 3.00 17.59 22.30
CA TYR A 93 2.06 18.09 23.27
C TYR A 93 2.93 18.57 24.44
N LYS A 94 3.01 19.88 24.70
CA LYS A 94 3.41 20.39 26.02
C LYS A 94 2.43 19.79 27.02
N MET A 95 2.77 18.63 27.60
CA MET A 95 1.96 17.97 28.63
C MET A 95 2.00 18.72 29.97
N THR A 96 2.75 19.82 30.08
CA THR A 96 2.95 20.56 31.33
C THR A 96 1.88 21.61 31.63
N GLU A 97 1.03 22.02 30.70
CA GLU A 97 0.01 23.06 30.97
C GLU A 97 -1.36 22.69 30.40
N ARG A 98 -2.15 21.97 31.19
CA ARG A 98 -3.61 21.93 31.01
C ARG A 98 -4.33 21.67 32.33
N LYS A 99 -4.16 22.60 33.26
CA LYS A 99 -5.12 22.90 34.34
C LYS A 99 -5.67 24.30 34.06
N ASN A 100 -6.46 24.50 32.99
CA ASN A 100 -7.44 25.59 32.81
C ASN A 100 -7.55 26.02 31.33
N LEU A 101 -8.81 26.18 30.92
CA LEU A 101 -9.32 26.94 29.77
C LEU A 101 -9.35 26.30 28.36
N PRO A 102 -10.32 26.72 27.52
CA PRO A 102 -11.58 26.01 27.37
C PRO A 102 -11.75 25.44 25.96
N VAL A 103 -12.75 24.56 25.88
CA VAL A 103 -13.17 23.83 24.69
C VAL A 103 -13.77 24.79 23.67
N HIS A 104 -13.06 25.07 22.58
CA HIS A 104 -13.70 25.36 21.30
C HIS A 104 -12.98 24.66 20.16
N LEU A 105 -13.81 24.14 19.24
CA LEU A 105 -13.51 23.33 18.05
C LEU A 105 -13.24 21.82 18.29
N GLY A 106 -14.35 21.09 18.42
CA GLY A 106 -14.58 19.84 17.68
C GLY A 106 -13.62 18.68 17.92
N ASN A 107 -13.56 18.15 19.15
CA ASN A 107 -12.87 16.89 19.41
C ASN A 107 -13.79 15.90 20.15
N LYS A 108 -14.50 15.06 19.38
CA LYS A 108 -14.73 13.67 19.76
C LYS A 108 -13.76 12.80 18.96
N LYS A 109 -12.48 12.83 19.36
CA LYS A 109 -11.44 11.93 18.84
C LYS A 109 -11.02 11.00 19.97
N ASN A 110 -11.28 9.71 19.82
CA ASN A 110 -10.76 8.67 20.69
C ASN A 110 -9.24 8.82 20.77
N LYS A 111 -8.74 9.24 21.93
CA LYS A 111 -7.33 9.50 22.20
C LYS A 111 -6.60 8.17 22.28
N TRP A 112 -5.76 7.88 21.29
CA TRP A 112 -4.71 6.86 21.41
C TRP A 112 -3.55 7.50 22.19
N SER A 113 -3.25 7.00 23.39
CA SER A 113 -2.10 7.44 24.18
C SER A 113 -0.90 6.58 23.84
N LEU A 114 0.12 7.19 23.21
CA LEU A 114 1.43 6.57 23.10
C LEU A 114 1.99 6.40 24.53
N ASP A 115 2.47 5.21 24.87
CA ASP A 115 3.01 4.96 26.20
C ASP A 115 4.18 5.91 26.49
N ARG A 116 4.21 6.47 27.71
CA ARG A 116 5.14 7.53 28.12
C ARG A 116 6.59 7.07 27.98
N ALA A 117 6.83 5.79 28.25
CA ALA A 117 8.14 5.14 28.12
C ALA A 117 8.60 5.10 26.65
N SER A 118 7.72 4.71 25.73
CA SER A 118 8.00 4.70 24.30
C SER A 118 8.29 6.10 23.77
N TYR A 119 7.49 7.10 24.14
CA TYR A 119 7.72 8.49 23.73
C TYR A 119 9.07 9.05 24.23
N SER A 120 9.44 8.77 25.47
CA SER A 120 10.70 9.21 26.08
C SER A 120 11.94 8.59 25.40
N LEU A 121 11.89 7.30 25.04
CA LEU A 121 12.94 6.62 24.27
C LEU A 121 13.17 7.26 22.89
N TYR A 122 12.11 7.73 22.22
CA TYR A 122 12.24 8.37 20.91
C TYR A 122 12.73 9.82 21.00
N ARG A 123 12.36 10.56 22.06
CA ARG A 123 12.94 11.87 22.36
C ARG A 123 14.47 11.80 22.49
N ARG A 124 15.01 10.71 23.07
CA ARG A 124 16.47 10.47 23.16
C ARG A 124 17.14 10.23 21.80
N LYS A 125 16.42 9.77 20.77
CA LYS A 125 16.96 9.50 19.42
C LYS A 125 16.82 10.66 18.44
N ASN A 126 16.32 11.82 18.86
CA ASN A 126 16.15 13.03 18.05
C ASN A 126 15.48 12.81 16.67
N ARG A 127 14.43 11.98 16.63
CA ARG A 127 13.63 11.67 15.43
C ARG A 127 12.21 12.20 15.55
N HIS A 128 11.60 12.51 14.41
CA HIS A 128 10.18 12.83 14.35
C HIS A 128 9.31 11.57 14.50
N ILE A 129 8.11 11.74 15.06
CA ILE A 129 7.13 10.66 15.19
C ILE A 129 5.98 10.93 14.23
N ILE A 130 5.75 10.03 13.30
CA ILE A 130 4.68 10.10 12.31
C ILE A 130 3.34 9.75 12.96
N ASN A 131 2.28 10.48 12.59
CA ASN A 131 0.93 10.24 13.08
C ASN A 131 0.30 8.98 12.45
N LEU A 132 0.38 7.87 13.18
CA LEU A 132 -0.18 6.58 12.74
C LEU A 132 -1.69 6.61 12.45
N VAL A 133 -2.46 7.54 13.06
CA VAL A 133 -3.90 7.65 12.77
C VAL A 133 -4.12 8.11 11.33
N GLN A 134 -3.31 9.07 10.88
CA GLN A 134 -3.34 9.52 9.49
C GLN A 134 -2.79 8.43 8.57
N THR A 135 -1.70 7.75 8.95
CA THR A 135 -1.20 6.59 8.20
C THR A 135 -2.28 5.54 7.97
N ALA A 136 -3.03 5.18 9.02
CA ALA A 136 -4.12 4.20 8.92
C ALA A 136 -5.27 4.71 8.03
N HIS A 137 -5.57 6.01 8.06
CA HIS A 137 -6.58 6.63 7.20
C HIS A 137 -6.18 6.53 5.72
N PHE A 138 -5.03 7.10 5.35
CA PHE A 138 -4.51 7.07 3.98
C PHE A 138 -4.33 5.64 3.47
N LEU A 139 -3.83 4.73 4.31
CA LEU A 139 -3.69 3.31 3.96
C LEU A 139 -5.04 2.67 3.64
N SER A 140 -6.08 2.95 4.41
CA SER A 140 -7.43 2.43 4.18
C SER A 140 -8.05 2.97 2.89
N GLU A 141 -7.94 4.29 2.65
CA GLU A 141 -8.45 4.91 1.42
C GLU A 141 -7.72 4.38 0.18
N THR A 142 -6.40 4.27 0.27
CA THR A 142 -5.56 3.73 -0.81
C THR A 142 -5.93 2.28 -1.11
N CYS A 143 -6.10 1.44 -0.09
CA CYS A 143 -6.56 0.06 -0.29
C CYS A 143 -7.89 0.01 -1.04
N ASN A 144 -8.85 0.87 -0.70
CA ASN A 144 -10.14 0.92 -1.38
C ASN A 144 -10.01 1.38 -2.85
N LEU A 145 -9.15 2.37 -3.12
CA LEU A 145 -8.87 2.85 -4.47
C LEU A 145 -8.21 1.75 -5.32
N LEU A 146 -7.15 1.12 -4.80
CA LEU A 146 -6.43 0.06 -5.48
C LEU A 146 -7.32 -1.16 -5.74
N PHE A 147 -8.20 -1.51 -4.78
CA PHE A 147 -9.19 -2.56 -4.98
C PHE A 147 -10.12 -2.24 -6.16
N LYS A 148 -10.67 -1.02 -6.22
CA LYS A 148 -11.53 -0.57 -7.34
C LYS A 148 -10.77 -0.52 -8.67
N ALA A 149 -9.51 -0.10 -8.66
CA ALA A 149 -8.66 -0.05 -9.84
C ALA A 149 -8.34 -1.45 -10.38
N ALA A 150 -7.96 -2.37 -9.49
CA ALA A 150 -7.69 -3.77 -9.81
C ALA A 150 -8.94 -4.47 -10.38
N ARG A 151 -10.14 -4.18 -9.84
CA ARG A 151 -11.40 -4.67 -10.40
C ARG A 151 -11.64 -4.24 -11.85
N LYS A 152 -11.13 -3.07 -12.22
CA LYS A 152 -11.20 -2.52 -13.59
C LYS A 152 -10.02 -2.96 -14.47
N ARG A 153 -9.20 -3.91 -14.02
CA ARG A 153 -7.98 -4.38 -14.71
C ARG A 153 -7.02 -3.24 -15.10
N LYS A 154 -6.95 -2.21 -14.24
CA LYS A 154 -5.95 -1.15 -14.38
C LYS A 154 -4.55 -1.69 -14.11
N GLU A 155 -3.57 -1.20 -14.86
CA GLU A 155 -2.17 -1.58 -14.72
C GLU A 155 -1.55 -0.84 -13.53
N ILE A 156 -0.96 -1.59 -12.58
CA ILE A 156 -0.34 -1.04 -11.38
C ILE A 156 1.16 -1.33 -11.42
N LEU A 157 1.97 -0.29 -11.27
CA LEU A 157 3.43 -0.38 -11.22
C LEU A 157 3.93 -0.02 -9.82
N ILE A 158 4.83 -0.85 -9.26
CA ILE A 158 5.46 -0.59 -7.96
C ILE A 158 6.94 -0.26 -8.17
N VAL A 159 7.43 0.82 -7.57
CA VAL A 159 8.80 1.30 -7.71
C VAL A 159 9.46 1.36 -6.34
N GLY A 160 10.68 0.81 -6.24
CA GLY A 160 11.56 1.00 -5.09
C GLY A 160 12.88 0.28 -5.30
N THR A 161 13.96 1.05 -5.45
CA THR A 161 15.28 0.53 -5.87
C THR A 161 16.28 0.37 -4.73
N ARG A 162 15.93 0.83 -3.52
CA ARG A 162 16.83 0.75 -2.36
C ARG A 162 17.14 -0.71 -2.02
N ARG A 163 18.41 -1.03 -1.74
CA ARG A 163 18.93 -2.41 -1.60
C ARG A 163 18.09 -3.31 -0.69
N TYR A 164 17.70 -2.85 0.49
CA TYR A 164 16.92 -3.63 1.47
C TYR A 164 15.40 -3.68 1.16
N ILE A 165 14.93 -2.87 0.22
CA ILE A 165 13.53 -2.72 -0.17
C ILE A 165 13.24 -3.40 -1.51
N ALA A 166 14.24 -3.48 -2.39
CA ALA A 166 14.15 -4.03 -3.74
C ALA A 166 13.50 -5.43 -3.78
N ASP A 167 13.90 -6.32 -2.89
CA ASP A 167 13.36 -7.69 -2.84
C ASP A 167 11.93 -7.72 -2.28
N LEU A 168 11.61 -6.83 -1.33
CA LEU A 168 10.26 -6.69 -0.80
C LEU A 168 9.29 -6.21 -1.88
N VAL A 169 9.69 -5.21 -2.68
CA VAL A 169 8.91 -4.69 -3.81
C VAL A 169 8.66 -5.79 -4.85
N ALA A 170 9.71 -6.51 -5.25
CA ALA A 170 9.57 -7.58 -6.23
C ALA A 170 8.69 -8.74 -5.71
N SER A 171 8.85 -9.14 -4.46
CA SER A 171 8.05 -10.20 -3.83
C SER A 171 6.58 -9.81 -3.73
N ALA A 172 6.29 -8.59 -3.27
CA ALA A 172 4.93 -8.07 -3.14
C ALA A 172 4.23 -7.93 -4.50
N ALA A 173 4.92 -7.37 -5.50
CA ALA A 173 4.38 -7.22 -6.84
C ALA A 173 4.07 -8.57 -7.51
N LYS A 174 4.98 -9.55 -7.40
CA LYS A 174 4.77 -10.90 -7.95
C LYS A 174 3.56 -11.59 -7.33
N LYS A 175 3.39 -11.50 -6.00
CA LYS A 175 2.22 -12.05 -5.29
C LYS A 175 0.91 -11.43 -5.78
N ALA A 176 0.93 -10.15 -6.12
CA ALA A 176 -0.23 -9.43 -6.64
C ALA A 176 -0.36 -9.43 -8.16
N GLN A 177 0.54 -10.11 -8.89
CA GLN A 177 0.60 -10.09 -10.35
C GLN A 177 0.67 -8.66 -10.94
N CYS A 178 1.42 -7.77 -10.28
CA CYS A 178 1.64 -6.39 -10.70
C CYS A 178 3.03 -6.20 -11.32
N HIS A 179 3.21 -5.11 -12.05
CA HIS A 179 4.51 -4.71 -12.57
C HIS A 179 5.36 -4.06 -11.48
N TYR A 180 6.68 -4.15 -11.62
CA TYR A 180 7.59 -3.52 -10.65
C TYR A 180 8.92 -3.05 -11.26
N VAL A 181 9.57 -2.11 -10.57
CA VAL A 181 10.96 -1.71 -10.78
C VAL A 181 11.68 -1.76 -9.45
N ASN A 182 12.66 -2.66 -9.33
CA ASN A 182 13.38 -2.88 -8.08
C ASN A 182 14.91 -2.76 -8.17
N TYR A 183 15.45 -2.44 -9.34
CA TYR A 183 16.90 -2.36 -9.52
C TYR A 183 17.39 -0.91 -9.66
N LYS A 184 17.06 -0.25 -10.77
CA LYS A 184 17.32 1.18 -10.97
C LYS A 184 16.32 1.74 -11.96
N TRP A 185 15.74 2.88 -11.63
CA TRP A 185 14.87 3.63 -12.53
C TRP A 185 15.70 4.22 -13.69
N GLN A 186 15.33 3.86 -14.91
CA GLN A 186 15.92 4.45 -16.11
C GLN A 186 15.12 5.70 -16.47
N GLY A 187 15.76 6.86 -16.50
CA GLY A 187 15.10 8.09 -16.94
C GLY A 187 14.50 7.91 -18.34
N GLY A 188 13.25 8.33 -18.53
CA GLY A 188 12.52 8.12 -19.77
C GLY A 188 11.71 6.82 -19.82
N LEU A 189 11.66 6.03 -18.74
CA LEU A 189 10.95 4.75 -18.73
C LEU A 189 9.47 4.93 -19.10
N LEU A 190 8.81 5.96 -18.55
CA LEU A 190 7.42 6.28 -18.83
C LEU A 190 7.28 7.36 -19.91
N THR A 191 8.05 8.45 -19.78
CA THR A 191 7.94 9.61 -20.70
C THR A 191 8.38 9.29 -22.13
N ASN A 192 9.33 8.37 -22.30
CA ASN A 192 9.76 7.86 -23.60
C ASN A 192 9.36 6.38 -23.77
N TRP A 193 8.06 6.12 -23.73
CA TRP A 193 7.51 4.77 -23.77
C TRP A 193 7.80 4.01 -25.08
N SER A 194 7.93 4.70 -26.22
CA SER A 194 8.28 4.09 -27.51
C SER A 194 9.67 3.45 -27.45
N THR A 195 10.69 4.16 -26.97
CA THR A 195 12.03 3.60 -26.78
C THR A 195 12.03 2.48 -25.72
N THR A 196 11.24 2.60 -24.65
CA THR A 196 11.13 1.53 -23.66
C THR A 196 10.52 0.25 -24.26
N LYS A 197 9.50 0.37 -25.11
CA LYS A 197 8.92 -0.76 -25.87
C LYS A 197 9.93 -1.41 -26.80
N GLU A 198 10.75 -0.62 -27.49
CA GLU A 198 11.81 -1.14 -28.35
C GLU A 198 12.87 -1.90 -27.54
N ARG A 199 13.27 -1.39 -26.37
CA ARG A 199 14.19 -2.07 -25.47
C ARG A 199 13.62 -3.41 -24.99
N LEU A 200 12.34 -3.47 -24.65
CA LEU A 200 11.63 -4.71 -24.30
C LEU A 200 11.61 -5.70 -25.47
N LYS A 201 11.31 -5.24 -26.69
CA LYS A 201 11.34 -6.07 -27.91
C LYS A 201 12.75 -6.60 -28.18
N ARG A 202 13.77 -5.74 -28.08
CA ARG A 202 15.18 -6.11 -28.25
C ARG A 202 15.58 -7.18 -27.24
N PHE A 203 15.21 -7.03 -25.96
CA PHE A 203 15.48 -8.03 -24.94
C PHE A 203 14.85 -9.39 -25.29
N ARG A 204 13.56 -9.42 -25.66
CA ARG A 204 12.87 -10.67 -26.05
C ARG A 204 13.56 -11.34 -27.25
N ASN A 205 13.91 -10.57 -28.28
CA ASN A 205 14.60 -11.08 -29.46
C ASN A 205 16.00 -11.64 -29.14
N LEU A 206 16.77 -10.93 -28.29
CA LEU A 206 18.09 -11.41 -27.86
C LEU A 206 17.97 -12.69 -27.04
N LYS A 207 17.00 -12.75 -26.12
CA LYS A 207 16.76 -13.93 -25.29
C LYS A 207 16.35 -15.14 -26.13
N GLN A 208 15.45 -14.95 -27.09
CA GLN A 208 15.05 -16.01 -28.03
C GLN A 208 16.23 -16.53 -28.86
N LYS A 209 17.08 -15.64 -29.41
CA LYS A 209 18.26 -16.04 -30.18
C LYS A 209 19.28 -16.80 -29.33
N TYR A 210 19.45 -16.38 -28.08
CA TYR A 210 20.31 -17.06 -27.12
C TYR A 210 19.79 -18.46 -26.80
N ASP A 211 18.51 -18.58 -26.44
CA ASP A 211 17.87 -19.85 -26.09
C ASP A 211 17.81 -20.82 -27.30
N SER A 212 17.71 -20.31 -28.53
CA SER A 212 17.74 -21.13 -29.75
C SER A 212 19.11 -21.73 -30.11
N GLY A 213 20.17 -21.37 -29.37
CA GLY A 213 21.54 -21.82 -29.66
C GLY A 213 22.20 -21.14 -30.87
N LEU A 214 21.54 -20.17 -31.52
CA LEU A 214 22.03 -19.52 -32.73
C LEU A 214 23.37 -18.81 -32.54
N PHE A 215 23.62 -18.23 -31.37
CA PHE A 215 24.89 -17.58 -31.05
C PHE A 215 26.03 -18.60 -30.87
N HIS A 216 25.76 -19.74 -30.22
CA HIS A 216 26.77 -20.79 -30.02
C HIS A 216 27.31 -21.37 -31.33
N ARG A 217 26.52 -21.33 -32.41
CA ARG A 217 26.90 -21.83 -33.74
C ARG A 217 27.64 -20.81 -34.62
N ARG A 218 27.52 -19.51 -34.34
CA ARG A 218 27.96 -18.43 -35.26
C ARG A 218 28.89 -17.40 -34.65
N ARG A 219 29.20 -17.49 -33.35
CA ARG A 219 29.94 -16.48 -32.60
C ARG A 219 31.08 -17.11 -31.80
N THR A 220 32.10 -16.32 -31.54
CA THR A 220 33.23 -16.71 -30.69
C THR A 220 32.81 -16.78 -29.21
N LYS A 221 33.56 -17.53 -28.38
CA LYS A 221 33.32 -17.60 -26.92
C LYS A 221 33.30 -16.22 -26.25
N LYS A 222 34.16 -15.30 -26.70
CA LYS A 222 34.23 -13.92 -26.19
C LYS A 222 32.94 -13.14 -26.49
N GLU A 223 32.41 -13.26 -27.70
CA GLU A 223 31.16 -12.61 -28.09
C GLU A 223 29.95 -13.19 -27.35
N ILE A 224 29.92 -14.51 -27.14
CA ILE A 224 28.86 -15.17 -26.37
C ILE A 224 28.83 -14.63 -24.94
N ALA A 225 29.99 -14.55 -24.28
CA ALA A 225 30.10 -13.98 -22.93
C ALA A 225 29.63 -12.52 -22.87
N LEU A 226 29.91 -11.72 -23.91
CA LEU A 226 29.42 -10.34 -24.01
C LEU A 226 27.88 -10.29 -24.10
N ILE A 227 27.29 -11.18 -24.90
CA ILE A 227 25.83 -11.30 -25.06
C ILE A 227 25.18 -11.75 -23.75
N GLU A 228 25.77 -12.71 -23.04
CA GLU A 228 25.30 -13.17 -21.72
C GLU A 228 25.28 -12.02 -20.72
N LYS A 229 26.39 -11.27 -20.62
CA LYS A 229 26.47 -10.09 -19.75
C LYS A 229 25.44 -9.03 -20.13
N GLN A 230 25.21 -8.80 -21.42
CA GLN A 230 24.18 -7.89 -21.90
C GLN A 230 22.77 -8.36 -21.52
N LEU A 231 22.48 -9.66 -21.67
CA LEU A 231 21.19 -10.26 -21.31
C LEU A 231 20.93 -10.17 -19.82
N GLU A 232 21.91 -10.50 -19.00
CA GLU A 232 21.80 -10.41 -17.54
C GLU A 232 21.50 -8.97 -17.10
N LEU A 233 22.25 -8.01 -17.63
CA LEU A 233 22.04 -6.60 -17.32
C LEU A 233 20.64 -6.15 -17.74
N LEU A 234 20.23 -6.43 -18.99
CA LEU A 234 18.89 -6.08 -19.47
C LEU A 234 17.79 -6.73 -18.65
N TYR A 235 17.97 -7.99 -18.24
CA TYR A 235 17.00 -8.70 -17.40
C TYR A 235 16.87 -8.04 -16.02
N GLN A 236 17.98 -7.63 -15.39
CA GLN A 236 17.94 -6.94 -14.10
C GLN A 236 17.11 -5.65 -14.16
N TYR A 237 17.22 -4.87 -15.24
CA TYR A 237 16.44 -3.64 -15.44
C TYR A 237 14.98 -3.89 -15.85
N LEU A 238 14.71 -4.88 -16.70
CA LEU A 238 13.42 -5.00 -17.38
C LEU A 238 12.50 -6.08 -16.80
N LYS A 239 12.99 -6.99 -15.95
CA LYS A 239 12.23 -8.16 -15.47
C LYS A 239 10.85 -7.84 -14.91
N GLY A 240 10.70 -6.75 -14.17
CA GLY A 240 9.44 -6.39 -13.53
C GLY A 240 8.44 -5.65 -14.44
N ILE A 241 8.89 -5.14 -15.59
CA ILE A 241 8.05 -4.49 -16.61
C ILE A 241 7.96 -5.31 -17.91
N LEU A 242 8.51 -6.52 -17.93
CA LEU A 242 8.63 -7.35 -19.13
C LEU A 242 7.29 -7.60 -19.82
N TYR A 243 6.22 -7.70 -19.03
CA TYR A 243 4.87 -7.98 -19.50
C TYR A 243 4.00 -6.73 -19.70
N MET A 244 4.55 -5.54 -19.41
CA MET A 244 3.81 -4.29 -19.51
C MET A 244 3.58 -3.93 -20.98
N LYS A 245 2.30 -3.81 -21.38
CA LYS A 245 1.90 -3.53 -22.78
C LYS A 245 1.60 -2.05 -23.04
N LYS A 246 1.09 -1.36 -22.03
CA LYS A 246 0.74 0.07 -22.03
C LYS A 246 1.34 0.75 -20.80
N LEU A 247 1.25 2.09 -20.76
CA LEU A 247 1.63 2.83 -19.57
C LEU A 247 0.80 2.38 -18.35
N PRO A 248 1.39 2.41 -17.14
CA PRO A 248 0.65 2.10 -15.92
C PRO A 248 -0.44 3.13 -15.68
N ASP A 249 -1.57 2.67 -15.17
CA ASP A 249 -2.70 3.53 -14.78
C ASP A 249 -2.49 4.13 -13.37
N ILE A 250 -1.70 3.47 -12.53
CA ILE A 250 -1.35 3.89 -11.16
C ILE A 250 0.10 3.48 -10.87
N VAL A 251 0.87 4.36 -10.23
CA VAL A 251 2.23 4.05 -9.75
C VAL A 251 2.31 4.18 -8.24
N ILE A 252 2.86 3.15 -7.59
CA ILE A 252 3.18 3.12 -6.16
C ILE A 252 4.68 3.29 -6.00
N ILE A 253 5.12 4.31 -5.26
CA ILE A 253 6.53 4.67 -5.10
C ILE A 253 6.95 4.52 -3.64
N VAL A 254 7.98 3.71 -3.41
CA VAL A 254 8.65 3.58 -2.12
C VAL A 254 9.96 4.36 -2.18
N ASP A 255 10.21 5.21 -1.18
CA ASP A 255 11.35 6.15 -1.11
C ASP A 255 11.26 7.26 -2.17
N GLN A 256 10.46 8.28 -1.88
CA GLN A 256 10.19 9.40 -2.80
C GLN A 256 11.46 10.15 -3.19
N GLN A 257 12.40 10.33 -2.26
CA GLN A 257 13.65 11.04 -2.52
C GLN A 257 14.53 10.27 -3.49
N LYS A 258 14.69 8.96 -3.27
CA LYS A 258 15.48 8.09 -4.16
C LYS A 258 14.86 7.99 -5.55
N GLU A 259 13.54 7.94 -5.63
CA GLU A 259 12.78 7.75 -6.88
C GLU A 259 12.21 9.06 -7.46
N SER A 260 12.85 10.21 -7.17
CA SER A 260 12.40 11.54 -7.63
C SER A 260 12.22 11.65 -9.15
N THR A 261 13.00 10.91 -9.94
CA THR A 261 12.82 10.85 -11.41
C THR A 261 11.53 10.13 -11.78
N ALA A 262 11.17 9.04 -11.10
CA ALA A 262 9.91 8.34 -11.32
C ALA A 262 8.72 9.25 -10.97
N VAL A 263 8.80 9.98 -9.85
CA VAL A 263 7.79 10.97 -9.43
C VAL A 263 7.60 12.04 -10.50
N ARG A 264 8.70 12.63 -11.01
CA ARG A 264 8.66 13.65 -12.08
C ARG A 264 8.03 13.13 -13.36
N GLU A 265 8.39 11.94 -13.80
CA GLU A 265 7.82 11.33 -15.01
C GLU A 265 6.32 11.05 -14.85
N CYS A 266 5.89 10.55 -13.69
CA CYS A 266 4.47 10.33 -13.42
C CYS A 266 3.68 11.65 -13.44
N ARG A 267 4.20 12.71 -12.82
CA ARG A 267 3.57 14.04 -12.84
C ARG A 267 3.48 14.61 -14.26
N ALA A 268 4.54 14.49 -15.06
CA ALA A 268 4.54 14.97 -16.45
C ALA A 268 3.46 14.28 -17.30
N LEU A 269 3.22 12.99 -17.05
CA LEU A 269 2.21 12.19 -17.74
C LEU A 269 0.83 12.19 -17.07
N ARG A 270 0.67 12.90 -15.94
CA ARG A 270 -0.54 12.91 -15.10
C ARG A 270 -1.00 11.50 -14.69
N ILE A 271 -0.04 10.62 -14.41
CA ILE A 271 -0.32 9.28 -13.90
C ILE A 271 -0.48 9.39 -12.37
N PRO A 272 -1.61 8.95 -11.79
CA PRO A 272 -1.83 8.96 -10.35
C PRO A 272 -0.72 8.22 -9.58
N THR A 273 -0.20 8.89 -8.56
CA THR A 273 0.92 8.44 -7.72
C THR A 273 0.51 8.26 -6.27
N ILE A 274 0.84 7.09 -5.74
CA ILE A 274 0.75 6.77 -4.31
C ILE A 274 2.18 6.64 -3.81
N SER A 275 2.55 7.28 -2.71
CA SER A 275 3.91 7.13 -2.17
C SER A 275 3.94 7.03 -0.66
N LEU A 276 4.88 6.22 -0.16
CA LEU A 276 5.27 6.27 1.24
C LEU A 276 6.11 7.53 1.44
N VAL A 277 5.63 8.42 2.30
CA VAL A 277 6.32 9.68 2.61
C VAL A 277 6.82 9.66 4.04
N ASP A 278 8.14 9.70 4.21
CA ASP A 278 8.79 9.92 5.49
C ASP A 278 8.89 11.45 5.75
N THR A 279 9.36 11.86 6.92
CA THR A 279 9.35 13.25 7.39
C THR A 279 10.26 14.18 6.60
N ASN A 280 11.16 13.65 5.77
CA ASN A 280 12.04 14.40 4.86
C ASN A 280 11.44 14.56 3.43
N CYS A 281 10.32 13.92 3.14
CA CYS A 281 9.68 13.94 1.82
C CYS A 281 8.77 15.17 1.63
N ASP A 282 8.43 15.50 0.38
CA ASP A 282 7.43 16.54 0.06
C ASP A 282 6.09 15.86 -0.31
N PRO A 283 5.06 15.94 0.55
CA PRO A 283 3.78 15.27 0.30
C PRO A 283 3.02 15.82 -0.92
N ASP A 284 3.34 17.03 -1.40
CA ASP A 284 2.65 17.66 -2.53
C ASP A 284 3.11 17.12 -3.90
N LEU A 285 4.21 16.36 -3.93
CA LEU A 285 4.72 15.78 -5.18
C LEU A 285 3.94 14.54 -5.62
N VAL A 286 3.04 14.03 -4.78
CA VAL A 286 2.27 12.80 -5.03
C VAL A 286 0.79 13.01 -4.75
N ASP A 287 -0.06 12.25 -5.43
CA ASP A 287 -1.52 12.41 -5.29
C ASP A 287 -2.03 11.85 -3.96
N ILE A 288 -1.43 10.75 -3.49
CA ILE A 288 -1.78 10.11 -2.21
C ILE A 288 -0.50 9.86 -1.39
N PRO A 289 -0.19 10.76 -0.45
CA PRO A 289 0.91 10.57 0.50
C PRO A 289 0.47 9.64 1.63
N ILE A 290 1.11 8.48 1.78
CA ILE A 290 0.95 7.60 2.95
C ILE A 290 2.10 7.90 3.92
N PRO A 291 1.85 8.59 5.05
CA PRO A 291 2.91 8.94 6.00
C PRO A 291 3.44 7.69 6.66
N ALA A 292 4.71 7.36 6.45
CA ALA A 292 5.33 6.15 6.99
C ALA A 292 6.84 6.21 6.90
N ASN A 293 7.50 5.47 7.79
CA ASN A 293 8.93 5.20 7.67
C ASN A 293 9.23 4.37 6.40
N ASP A 294 10.03 4.91 5.48
CA ASP A 294 10.47 4.24 4.26
C ASP A 294 11.87 3.59 4.36
N ASP A 295 12.64 3.95 5.39
CA ASP A 295 13.93 3.34 5.76
C ASP A 295 13.80 1.92 6.34
N ALA A 296 12.71 1.65 7.07
CA ALA A 296 12.51 0.42 7.82
C ALA A 296 11.90 -0.67 6.92
N PRO A 297 12.61 -1.80 6.66
CA PRO A 297 12.07 -2.88 5.82
C PRO A 297 10.76 -3.46 6.36
N GLY A 298 10.59 -3.49 7.69
CA GLY A 298 9.36 -3.92 8.34
C GLY A 298 8.16 -3.03 8.01
N SER A 299 8.33 -1.71 8.13
CA SER A 299 7.32 -0.70 7.80
C SER A 299 6.88 -0.83 6.34
N VAL A 300 7.85 -0.82 5.41
CA VAL A 300 7.59 -0.95 3.97
C VAL A 300 6.87 -2.26 3.66
N ARG A 301 7.32 -3.39 4.23
CA ARG A 301 6.69 -4.69 4.07
C ARG A 301 5.25 -4.71 4.55
N LEU A 302 4.96 -4.14 5.72
CA LEU A 302 3.61 -4.08 6.29
C LEU A 302 2.66 -3.31 5.35
N ILE A 303 3.10 -2.14 4.87
CA ILE A 303 2.30 -1.29 3.99
C ILE A 303 2.10 -1.95 2.63
N LEU A 304 3.18 -2.39 1.97
CA LEU A 304 3.10 -3.04 0.66
C LEU A 304 2.23 -4.30 0.70
N ASN A 305 2.37 -5.15 1.72
CA ASN A 305 1.53 -6.34 1.84
C ASN A 305 0.05 -5.98 1.96
N ARG A 306 -0.29 -4.92 2.70
CA ARG A 306 -1.67 -4.48 2.86
C ARG A 306 -2.26 -3.93 1.55
N LEU A 307 -1.51 -3.09 0.84
CA LEU A 307 -1.89 -2.58 -0.48
C LEU A 307 -2.05 -3.71 -1.50
N MET A 308 -1.06 -4.60 -1.58
CA MET A 308 -1.07 -5.72 -2.54
C MET A 308 -2.16 -6.74 -2.25
N SER A 309 -2.50 -6.97 -0.98
CA SER A 309 -3.64 -7.82 -0.64
C SER A 309 -4.96 -7.25 -1.17
N ALA A 310 -5.13 -5.92 -1.16
CA ALA A 310 -6.30 -5.27 -1.73
C ALA A 310 -6.33 -5.41 -3.27
N VAL A 311 -5.18 -5.25 -3.93
CA VAL A 311 -5.05 -5.45 -5.38
C VAL A 311 -5.40 -6.89 -5.78
N SER A 312 -4.80 -7.88 -5.13
CA SER A 312 -5.08 -9.31 -5.36
C SER A 312 -6.56 -9.62 -5.16
N ALA A 313 -7.20 -9.07 -4.12
CA ALA A 313 -8.63 -9.26 -3.90
C ALA A 313 -9.47 -8.68 -5.06
N GLY A 314 -9.10 -7.50 -5.57
CA GLY A 314 -9.80 -6.88 -6.70
C GLY A 314 -9.70 -7.69 -8.00
N TYR A 315 -8.52 -8.24 -8.30
CA TYR A 315 -8.34 -9.12 -9.46
C TYR A 315 -9.15 -10.41 -9.35
N LYS A 316 -9.20 -11.03 -8.16
CA LYS A 316 -9.99 -12.26 -7.92
C LYS A 316 -11.48 -12.03 -8.11
N THR A 317 -12.03 -10.92 -7.60
CA THR A 317 -13.46 -10.60 -7.79
C THR A 317 -13.82 -10.45 -9.27
N THR A 318 -12.90 -9.96 -10.10
CA THR A 318 -13.14 -9.81 -11.54
C THR A 318 -13.19 -11.16 -12.26
N GLN A 319 -12.35 -12.13 -11.85
CA GLN A 319 -12.34 -13.46 -12.44
C GLN A 319 -13.68 -14.18 -12.20
N GLN A 320 -14.21 -14.09 -10.98
CA GLN A 320 -15.50 -14.69 -10.60
C GLN A 320 -16.72 -14.07 -11.31
N GLN A 321 -16.60 -12.84 -11.83
CA GLN A 321 -17.68 -12.22 -12.61
C GLN A 321 -17.67 -12.60 -14.08
N ASN A 322 -16.54 -13.15 -14.56
CA ASN A 322 -16.31 -13.51 -15.96
C ASN A 322 -16.26 -15.05 -16.16
N SER A 323 -16.47 -15.83 -15.11
CA SER A 323 -16.55 -17.30 -15.12
C SER A 323 -17.98 -17.71 -14.83
#